data_AF-A0A847SRI2-F1
#
_entry.id   AF-A0A847SRI2-F1
#
_cell.length_a   1.000
_cell.length_b   1.000
_cell.length_c   1.000
_cell.angle_alpha   90.00
_cell.angle_beta   90.00
_cell.angle_gamma   90.00
#
_symmetry.space_group_name_H-M   'P 1'
#
loop_
_entity.id
_entity.type
_entity.pdbx_description
1 polymer ?
#
loop_
_entity_poly.entity_id
_entity_poly.type
_entity_poly.pdbx_seq_one_letter_code
_entity_poly.pdbx_strand_id
1 'polypeptide(L)'
;MRRPILTGIFLLAMMACRHRPTEQPEPVVPQTYTSFGDSAIAYAHPTAIDLDKDGALDFTVMIPLVMENGRSEMRFVVVPALGNSTLLNGNLPVSYAAGERAPLTDQSPLVWATHQSPVLVAKIHDPATQLAHWEGVWKQQYKRSLAVRIKKNDNIYFGWIRFSYAGGDQEAIILHDAAIATKPGLMPKAL
;
A
#
# COMPACT_ATOMS: atom_id res chain seq x y z
N MET A 1 51.36 -68.09 -1.91
CA MET A 1 51.50 -67.38 -3.20
C MET A 1 50.65 -66.10 -3.14
N ARG A 2 51.32 -64.94 -3.21
CA ARG A 2 50.88 -63.55 -3.52
C ARG A 2 49.55 -62.98 -2.98
N ARG A 3 49.67 -61.92 -2.14
CA ARG A 3 48.68 -60.84 -1.93
C ARG A 3 48.58 -59.94 -3.17
N PRO A 4 47.42 -59.27 -3.39
CA PRO A 4 47.35 -57.80 -3.25
C PRO A 4 46.01 -57.34 -2.60
N ILE A 5 45.99 -56.56 -1.52
CA ILE A 5 45.89 -55.08 -1.43
C ILE A 5 45.15 -54.42 -2.60
N LEU A 6 43.89 -54.01 -2.39
CA LEU A 6 43.25 -52.95 -3.17
C LEU A 6 42.59 -51.92 -2.25
N THR A 7 43.12 -50.71 -2.37
CA THR A 7 42.81 -49.49 -1.66
C THR A 7 41.48 -48.90 -2.17
N GLY A 8 40.49 -48.77 -1.29
CA GLY A 8 39.17 -48.20 -1.61
C GLY A 8 39.09 -46.72 -1.22
N ILE A 9 38.96 -45.88 -2.22
CA ILE A 9 39.01 -44.41 -2.26
C ILE A 9 38.06 -43.73 -1.25
N PHE A 10 38.62 -42.88 -0.39
CA PHE A 10 37.88 -41.96 0.48
C PHE A 10 37.46 -40.74 -0.36
N LEU A 11 36.19 -40.69 -0.76
CA LEU A 11 35.61 -39.55 -1.50
C LEU A 11 35.37 -38.40 -0.51
N LEU A 12 36.33 -37.49 -0.41
CA LEU A 12 36.21 -36.26 0.36
C LEU A 12 35.24 -35.32 -0.37
N ALA A 13 33.97 -35.30 0.06
CA ALA A 13 32.97 -34.36 -0.41
C ALA A 13 33.38 -32.94 0.01
N MET A 14 34.00 -32.19 -0.90
CA MET A 14 34.22 -30.75 -0.72
C MET A 14 32.86 -30.04 -0.80
N MET A 15 32.17 -29.96 0.34
CA MET A 15 31.17 -28.94 0.60
C MET A 15 31.87 -27.58 0.59
N ALA A 16 32.06 -27.04 -0.61
CA ALA A 16 32.35 -25.62 -0.78
C ALA A 16 31.08 -24.87 -0.35
N CYS A 17 31.06 -24.40 0.90
CA CYS A 17 30.15 -23.36 1.35
C CYS A 17 30.28 -22.19 0.39
N ARG A 18 29.38 -22.09 -0.58
CA ARG A 18 29.15 -20.84 -1.32
C ARG A 18 28.75 -19.81 -0.27
N HIS A 19 29.70 -18.96 0.09
CA HIS A 19 29.43 -17.71 0.80
C HIS A 19 28.39 -16.99 -0.06
N ARG A 20 27.12 -17.04 0.36
CA ARG A 20 26.11 -16.16 -0.22
C ARG A 20 26.62 -14.75 0.06
N PRO A 21 26.77 -13.89 -0.96
CA PRO A 21 27.07 -12.49 -0.71
C PRO A 21 26.06 -12.01 0.31
N THR A 22 26.53 -11.61 1.47
CA THR A 22 25.67 -11.05 2.52
C THR A 22 25.07 -9.80 1.89
N GLU A 23 23.79 -9.83 1.54
CA GLU A 23 23.09 -8.65 1.04
C GLU A 23 23.32 -7.54 2.07
N GLN A 24 24.01 -6.49 1.65
CA GLN A 24 24.23 -5.35 2.53
C GLN A 24 22.85 -4.82 2.93
N PRO A 25 22.55 -4.69 4.23
CA PRO A 25 21.24 -4.24 4.67
C PRO A 25 20.97 -2.87 4.07
N GLU A 26 19.85 -2.77 3.36
CA GLU A 26 19.43 -1.53 2.73
C GLU A 26 19.28 -0.44 3.80
N PRO A 27 19.73 0.80 3.53
CA PRO A 27 19.55 1.90 4.47
C PRO A 27 18.09 2.09 4.88
N VAL A 28 17.87 2.20 6.19
CA VAL A 28 16.56 2.53 6.76
C VAL A 28 16.25 4.00 6.48
N VAL A 29 15.10 4.27 5.87
CA VAL A 29 14.62 5.63 5.61
C VAL A 29 14.04 6.20 6.91
N PRO A 30 14.56 7.34 7.42
CA PRO A 30 13.96 8.02 8.56
C PRO A 30 12.53 8.47 8.22
N GLN A 31 11.58 8.17 9.10
CA GLN A 31 10.16 8.36 8.85
C GLN A 31 9.39 8.73 10.12
N THR A 32 8.32 9.50 9.96
CA THR A 32 7.26 9.66 10.96
C THR A 32 6.26 8.53 10.77
N TYR A 33 5.94 7.82 11.85
CA TYR A 33 4.97 6.72 11.84
C TYR A 33 3.73 7.09 12.66
N THR A 34 2.55 6.76 12.14
CA THR A 34 1.26 6.95 12.82
C THR A 34 0.51 5.62 12.85
N SER A 35 0.11 5.17 14.04
CA SER A 35 -0.84 4.08 14.19
C SER A 35 -2.26 4.65 14.30
N PHE A 36 -3.22 3.99 13.66
CA PHE A 36 -4.65 4.27 13.79
C PHE A 36 -5.39 3.21 14.59
N GLY A 37 -4.68 2.25 15.20
CA GLY A 37 -5.28 1.25 16.09
C GLY A 37 -6.30 0.34 15.41
N ASP A 38 -6.10 0.03 14.12
CA ASP A 38 -7.00 -0.80 13.31
C ASP A 38 -8.45 -0.26 13.30
N SER A 39 -8.58 1.04 13.02
CA SER A 39 -9.86 1.74 13.02
C SER A 39 -10.71 1.40 11.79
N ALA A 40 -11.94 0.96 12.01
CA ALA A 40 -12.92 0.82 10.93
C ALA A 40 -13.42 2.19 10.47
N ILE A 41 -13.40 2.44 9.18
CA ILE A 41 -13.94 3.66 8.59
C ILE A 41 -15.46 3.48 8.41
N ALA A 42 -16.24 4.29 9.12
CA ALA A 42 -17.69 4.25 9.09
C ALA A 42 -18.29 5.24 8.07
N TYR A 43 -19.46 4.88 7.54
CA TYR A 43 -20.22 5.79 6.67
C TYR A 43 -20.57 7.09 7.40
N ALA A 44 -20.60 8.22 6.66
CA ALA A 44 -20.82 9.58 7.16
C ALA A 44 -19.80 10.13 8.18
N HIS A 45 -18.75 9.37 8.51
CA HIS A 45 -17.68 9.79 9.43
C HIS A 45 -16.33 9.80 8.71
N PRO A 46 -16.03 10.85 7.91
CA PRO A 46 -14.74 10.95 7.23
C PRO A 46 -13.60 10.98 8.25
N THR A 47 -12.52 10.27 7.95
CA THR A 47 -11.31 10.22 8.77
C THR A 47 -10.25 11.13 8.17
N ALA A 48 -9.93 12.20 8.88
CA ALA A 48 -8.85 13.13 8.57
C ALA A 48 -7.49 12.52 8.96
N ILE A 49 -6.51 12.64 8.06
CA ILE A 49 -5.15 12.16 8.26
C ILE A 49 -4.19 13.34 8.10
N ASP A 50 -3.59 13.76 9.21
CA ASP A 50 -2.37 14.57 9.29
C ASP A 50 -1.19 13.61 9.43
N LEU A 51 -0.51 13.37 8.30
CA LEU A 51 0.52 12.34 8.17
C LEU A 51 1.89 12.89 8.55
N ASP A 52 2.19 14.14 8.20
CA ASP A 52 3.47 14.78 8.49
C ASP A 52 3.54 15.50 9.85
N LYS A 53 2.42 15.58 10.58
CA LYS A 53 2.26 16.14 11.93
C LYS A 53 2.46 17.64 12.01
N ASP A 54 2.10 18.37 10.96
CA ASP A 54 2.18 19.82 10.96
C ASP A 54 0.89 20.54 11.38
N GLY A 55 -0.16 19.76 11.70
CA GLY A 55 -1.46 20.27 12.11
C GLY A 55 -2.40 20.59 10.94
N ALA A 56 -1.94 20.48 9.70
CA ALA A 56 -2.78 20.53 8.51
C ALA A 56 -3.22 19.12 8.09
N LEU A 57 -4.33 19.07 7.35
CA LEU A 57 -4.87 17.83 6.80
C LEU A 57 -4.13 17.46 5.52
N ASP A 58 -3.59 16.23 5.45
CA ASP A 58 -2.91 15.72 4.25
C ASP A 58 -3.83 14.88 3.35
N PHE A 59 -4.64 14.03 3.97
CA PHE A 59 -5.55 13.11 3.29
C PHE A 59 -6.83 12.91 4.09
N THR A 60 -7.94 12.66 3.41
CA THR A 60 -9.21 12.24 4.04
C THR A 60 -9.63 10.90 3.49
N VAL A 61 -9.98 9.96 4.36
CA VAL A 61 -10.65 8.72 3.97
C VAL A 61 -12.14 8.89 4.21
N MET A 62 -12.96 8.67 3.19
CA MET A 62 -14.41 8.87 3.31
C MET A 62 -15.19 7.89 2.43
N ILE A 63 -16.50 7.82 2.69
CA ILE A 63 -17.41 6.90 2.01
C ILE A 63 -18.57 7.70 1.40
N PRO A 64 -18.43 8.25 0.18
CA PRO A 64 -19.56 8.82 -0.54
C PRO A 64 -20.52 7.73 -1.05
N LEU A 65 -21.81 8.06 -1.03
CA LEU A 65 -22.83 7.38 -1.83
C LEU A 65 -23.02 8.16 -3.13
N VAL A 66 -22.89 7.49 -4.26
CA VAL A 66 -23.05 8.10 -5.58
C VAL A 66 -24.03 7.29 -6.42
N MET A 67 -24.64 7.96 -7.41
CA MET A 67 -25.42 7.31 -8.45
C MET A 67 -24.64 7.38 -9.75
N GLU A 68 -24.31 6.24 -10.35
CA GLU A 68 -23.58 6.18 -11.61
C GLU A 68 -24.22 5.14 -12.54
N ASN A 69 -24.55 5.57 -13.75
CA ASN A 69 -25.22 4.74 -14.77
C ASN A 69 -26.48 4.02 -14.23
N GLY A 70 -27.26 4.72 -13.40
CA GLY A 70 -28.48 4.18 -12.77
C GLY A 70 -28.25 3.24 -11.59
N ARG A 71 -27.01 2.94 -11.21
CA ARG A 71 -26.66 2.11 -10.05
C ARG A 71 -26.27 2.97 -8.86
N SER A 72 -26.59 2.52 -7.66
CA SER A 72 -26.11 3.17 -6.43
C SER A 72 -24.79 2.54 -6.01
N GLU A 73 -23.81 3.37 -5.66
CA GLU A 73 -22.49 2.91 -5.24
C GLU A 73 -22.06 3.55 -3.93
N MET A 74 -21.64 2.72 -2.98
CA MET A 74 -20.93 3.14 -1.77
C MET A 74 -19.44 2.97 -2.02
N ARG A 75 -18.71 4.08 -2.20
CA ARG A 75 -17.28 4.05 -2.59
C ARG A 75 -16.40 4.38 -1.41
N PHE A 76 -15.39 3.57 -1.13
CA PHE A 76 -14.35 3.92 -0.17
C PHE A 76 -13.25 4.66 -0.90
N VAL A 77 -13.10 5.96 -0.59
CA VAL A 77 -12.16 6.83 -1.31
C VAL A 77 -11.13 7.42 -0.38
N VAL A 78 -9.92 7.60 -0.91
CA VAL A 78 -8.88 8.44 -0.29
C VAL A 78 -8.84 9.74 -1.07
N VAL A 79 -8.98 10.86 -0.37
CA VAL A 79 -9.01 12.21 -0.94
C VAL A 79 -7.74 12.94 -0.54
N PRO A 80 -6.80 13.18 -1.46
CA PRO A 80 -5.63 14.00 -1.18
C PRO A 80 -6.01 15.47 -0.93
N ALA A 81 -5.36 16.12 0.03
CA ALA A 81 -5.38 17.58 0.13
C ALA A 81 -4.72 18.22 -1.11
N LEU A 82 -4.90 19.53 -1.27
CA LEU A 82 -4.41 20.25 -2.45
C LEU A 82 -2.88 20.10 -2.59
N GLY A 83 -2.43 19.63 -3.75
CA GLY A 83 -1.01 19.40 -4.04
C GLY A 83 -0.47 18.04 -3.59
N ASN A 84 -1.20 17.32 -2.73
CA ASN A 84 -0.90 15.94 -2.37
C ASN A 84 -1.42 14.98 -3.45
N SER A 85 -0.87 13.77 -3.48
CA SER A 85 -1.18 12.79 -4.53
C SER A 85 -1.03 11.36 -4.03
N THR A 86 -1.67 10.46 -4.77
CA THR A 86 -1.56 9.00 -4.62
C THR A 86 -0.98 8.41 -5.89
N LEU A 87 -0.34 7.25 -5.79
CA LEU A 87 0.19 6.55 -6.96
C LEU A 87 -0.87 5.65 -7.60
N LEU A 88 -1.16 5.90 -8.87
CA LEU A 88 -2.18 5.17 -9.62
C LEU A 88 -1.58 4.47 -10.85
N ASN A 89 -2.22 3.39 -11.26
CA ASN A 89 -2.03 2.77 -12.58
C ASN A 89 -3.30 3.04 -13.39
N GLY A 90 -3.27 4.01 -14.31
CA GLY A 90 -4.49 4.60 -14.86
C GLY A 90 -5.32 5.25 -13.75
N ASN A 91 -6.56 4.78 -13.56
CA ASN A 91 -7.45 5.28 -12.49
C ASN A 91 -7.46 4.36 -11.24
N LEU A 92 -6.63 3.31 -11.22
CA LEU A 92 -6.66 2.30 -10.15
C LEU A 92 -5.55 2.56 -9.12
N PRO A 93 -5.86 2.58 -7.81
CA PRO A 93 -4.84 2.70 -6.78
C PRO A 93 -3.94 1.46 -6.74
N VAL A 94 -2.62 1.69 -6.66
CA VAL A 94 -1.64 0.59 -6.55
C VAL A 94 -1.52 0.14 -5.09
N SER A 95 -1.57 -1.17 -4.87
CA SER A 95 -1.40 -1.78 -3.55
C SER A 95 0.00 -2.36 -3.39
N TYR A 96 0.70 -1.95 -2.33
CA TYR A 96 2.04 -2.47 -1.98
C TYR A 96 1.98 -3.43 -0.79
N ALA A 97 2.78 -4.49 -0.84
CA ALA A 97 3.03 -5.42 0.25
C ALA A 97 4.01 -4.86 1.28
N ALA A 98 4.03 -5.47 2.47
CA ALA A 98 5.11 -5.27 3.44
C ALA A 98 6.48 -5.54 2.78
N GLY A 99 7.44 -4.64 3.03
CA GLY A 99 8.78 -4.67 2.48
C GLY A 99 8.95 -4.00 1.11
N GLU A 100 7.85 -3.72 0.38
CA GLU A 100 7.91 -3.08 -0.94
C GLU A 100 8.05 -1.54 -0.84
N ARG A 101 8.50 -0.93 -1.93
CA ARG A 101 8.56 0.52 -2.12
C ARG A 101 7.87 0.92 -3.41
N ALA A 102 7.14 2.02 -3.35
CA ALA A 102 6.63 2.69 -4.54
C ALA A 102 7.76 3.44 -5.28
N PRO A 103 7.66 3.61 -6.61
CA PRO A 103 8.57 4.44 -7.36
C PRO A 103 8.45 5.91 -6.95
N LEU A 104 9.60 6.61 -6.96
CA LEU A 104 9.68 8.04 -6.63
C LEU A 104 9.21 8.95 -7.76
N THR A 105 9.23 8.45 -9.00
CA THR A 105 8.87 9.20 -10.20
C THR A 105 7.75 8.49 -10.94
N ASP A 106 7.05 9.22 -11.81
CA ASP A 106 6.12 8.61 -12.75
C ASP A 106 6.88 7.63 -13.65
N GLN A 107 6.28 6.46 -13.84
CA GLN A 107 6.84 5.37 -14.62
C GLN A 107 5.68 4.67 -15.31
N SER A 108 5.44 4.94 -16.59
CA SER A 108 4.30 4.41 -17.32
C SER A 108 4.12 2.91 -17.06
N PRO A 109 2.91 2.46 -16.61
CA PRO A 109 1.65 3.21 -16.55
C PRO A 109 1.37 3.95 -15.22
N LEU A 110 2.33 3.98 -14.30
CA LEU A 110 2.23 4.56 -12.96
C LEU A 110 2.38 6.08 -12.96
N VAL A 111 1.42 6.77 -12.33
CA VAL A 111 1.39 8.23 -12.24
C VAL A 111 1.01 8.68 -10.83
N TRP A 112 1.74 9.66 -10.30
CA TRP A 112 1.38 10.38 -9.09
C TRP A 112 0.27 11.40 -9.38
N ALA A 113 -0.98 10.96 -9.29
CA ALA A 113 -2.14 11.76 -9.65
C ALA A 113 -2.47 12.80 -8.57
N THR A 114 -2.35 14.07 -8.92
CA THR A 114 -2.92 15.18 -8.14
C THR A 114 -4.40 15.35 -8.52
N HIS A 115 -5.25 15.72 -7.55
CA HIS A 115 -6.68 15.97 -7.75
C HIS A 115 -7.55 14.75 -8.11
N GLN A 116 -7.02 13.54 -8.00
CA GLN A 116 -7.80 12.32 -8.12
C GLN A 116 -8.00 11.67 -6.75
N SER A 117 -9.23 11.25 -6.49
CA SER A 117 -9.60 10.51 -5.27
C SER A 117 -9.74 9.03 -5.62
N PRO A 118 -8.68 8.21 -5.47
CA PRO A 118 -8.79 6.79 -5.79
C PRO A 118 -9.88 6.11 -4.98
N VAL A 119 -10.67 5.29 -5.68
CA VAL A 119 -11.62 4.35 -5.07
C VAL A 119 -10.84 3.07 -4.75
N LEU A 120 -10.71 2.75 -3.47
CA LEU A 120 -10.07 1.51 -3.04
C LEU A 120 -10.97 0.32 -3.40
N VAL A 121 -12.22 0.40 -2.95
CA VAL A 121 -13.28 -0.59 -3.16
C VAL A 121 -14.63 0.13 -3.21
N ALA A 122 -15.59 -0.44 -3.90
CA ALA A 122 -16.97 0.05 -3.94
C ALA A 122 -17.95 -1.10 -3.77
N LYS A 123 -19.04 -0.86 -3.04
CA LYS A 123 -20.22 -1.73 -3.05
C LYS A 123 -21.21 -1.16 -4.06
N ILE A 124 -21.53 -1.92 -5.08
CA ILE A 124 -22.47 -1.57 -6.14
C ILE A 124 -23.79 -2.25 -5.84
N HIS A 125 -24.88 -1.50 -5.93
CA HIS A 125 -26.24 -2.01 -5.89
C HIS A 125 -26.88 -1.87 -7.26
N ASP A 126 -27.18 -3.01 -7.89
CA ASP A 126 -27.81 -3.08 -9.19
C ASP A 126 -29.33 -3.13 -9.05
N PRO A 127 -30.07 -2.09 -9.48
CA PRO A 127 -31.53 -2.07 -9.37
C PRO A 127 -32.22 -3.08 -10.30
N ALA A 128 -31.59 -3.51 -11.40
CA ALA A 128 -32.20 -4.47 -12.32
C ALA A 128 -32.22 -5.87 -11.72
N THR A 129 -31.17 -6.26 -10.99
CA THR A 129 -31.08 -7.59 -10.36
C THR A 129 -31.46 -7.57 -8.88
N GLN A 130 -31.55 -6.39 -8.24
CA GLN A 130 -31.73 -6.22 -6.80
C GLN A 130 -30.61 -6.91 -5.98
N LEU A 131 -29.42 -7.01 -6.57
CA LEU A 131 -28.25 -7.61 -5.92
C LEU A 131 -27.21 -6.53 -5.63
N ALA A 132 -26.46 -6.75 -4.55
CA ALA A 132 -25.29 -5.95 -4.23
C ALA A 132 -24.02 -6.79 -4.36
N HIS A 133 -22.97 -6.19 -4.91
CA HIS A 133 -21.66 -6.83 -5.00
C HIS A 133 -20.55 -5.80 -4.80
N TRP A 134 -19.39 -6.29 -4.38
CA TRP A 134 -18.21 -5.47 -4.18
C TRP A 134 -17.29 -5.52 -5.40
N GLU A 135 -16.72 -4.38 -5.78
CA GLU A 135 -15.76 -4.18 -6.86
C GLU A 135 -14.56 -3.34 -6.40
N GLY A 136 -13.45 -3.40 -7.14
CA GLY A 136 -12.25 -2.61 -6.86
C GLY A 136 -11.03 -3.46 -6.51
N VAL A 137 -9.84 -2.90 -6.77
CA VAL A 137 -8.56 -3.61 -6.65
C VAL A 137 -8.18 -3.93 -5.21
N TRP A 138 -8.86 -3.33 -4.22
CA TRP A 138 -8.65 -3.57 -2.80
C TRP A 138 -9.61 -4.59 -2.17
N LYS A 139 -10.57 -5.15 -2.91
CA LYS A 139 -11.61 -6.09 -2.40
C LYS A 139 -11.08 -7.36 -1.71
N GLN A 140 -9.81 -7.70 -1.90
CA GLN A 140 -9.19 -8.90 -1.30
C GLN A 140 -7.86 -8.58 -0.63
N GLN A 141 -7.61 -7.29 -0.37
CA GLN A 141 -6.34 -6.83 0.15
C GLN A 141 -6.39 -6.75 1.67
N TYR A 142 -5.42 -7.40 2.32
CA TYR A 142 -5.20 -7.35 3.75
C TYR A 142 -3.84 -6.71 4.02
N LYS A 143 -3.82 -5.68 4.87
CA LYS A 143 -2.65 -4.90 5.26
C LYS A 143 -1.80 -4.49 4.05
N ARG A 144 -2.45 -3.88 3.06
CA ARG A 144 -1.76 -3.31 1.88
C ARG A 144 -1.61 -1.82 2.02
N SER A 145 -0.54 -1.31 1.44
CA SER A 145 -0.15 0.08 1.54
C SER A 145 -0.45 0.83 0.25
N LEU A 146 -1.18 1.93 0.37
CA LEU A 146 -1.39 2.91 -0.69
C LEU A 146 -0.24 3.91 -0.62
N ALA A 147 0.51 4.07 -1.70
CA ALA A 147 1.58 5.04 -1.74
C ALA A 147 1.03 6.47 -1.83
N VAL A 148 1.59 7.37 -1.03
CA VAL A 148 1.19 8.77 -0.93
C VAL A 148 2.38 9.70 -1.08
N ARG A 149 2.10 10.90 -1.56
CA ARG A 149 3.09 11.96 -1.77
C ARG A 149 2.54 13.29 -1.28
N ILE A 150 3.29 13.95 -0.40
CA ILE A 150 2.98 15.27 0.17
C ILE A 150 3.90 16.32 -0.45
N LYS A 151 3.34 17.44 -0.89
CA LYS A 151 4.12 18.62 -1.33
C LYS A 151 4.11 19.68 -0.24
N LYS A 152 5.28 20.02 0.29
CA LYS A 152 5.45 21.02 1.35
C LYS A 152 6.68 21.89 1.11
N ASN A 153 6.50 23.21 1.06
CA ASN A 153 7.57 24.18 0.83
C ASN A 153 8.44 23.79 -0.39
N ASP A 154 7.79 23.46 -1.51
CA ASP A 154 8.40 22.94 -2.75
C ASP A 154 9.20 21.63 -2.65
N ASN A 155 9.22 21.02 -1.48
CA ASN A 155 9.78 19.70 -1.27
C ASN A 155 8.71 18.62 -1.38
N ILE A 156 9.14 17.43 -1.79
CA ILE A 156 8.28 16.26 -1.99
C ILE A 156 8.67 15.18 -1.00
N TYR A 157 7.70 14.75 -0.19
CA TYR A 157 7.84 13.69 0.79
C TYR A 157 6.99 12.50 0.38
N PHE A 158 7.53 11.29 0.52
CA PHE A 158 6.83 10.06 0.15
C PHE A 158 6.54 9.20 1.36
N GLY A 159 5.44 8.47 1.27
CA GLY A 159 4.94 7.66 2.35
C GLY A 159 3.91 6.66 1.89
N TRP A 160 3.25 6.05 2.85
CA TRP A 160 2.19 5.10 2.60
C TRP A 160 1.12 5.16 3.69
N ILE A 161 -0.11 4.78 3.34
CA ILE A 161 -1.23 4.58 4.27
C ILE A 161 -1.73 3.14 4.09
N ARG A 162 -1.83 2.38 5.18
CA ARG A 162 -2.13 0.94 5.12
C ARG A 162 -3.59 0.65 5.47
N PHE A 163 -4.23 -0.13 4.60
CA PHE A 163 -5.63 -0.50 4.72
C PHE A 163 -5.83 -2.01 4.61
N SER A 164 -6.95 -2.49 5.16
CA SER A 164 -7.53 -3.79 4.82
C SER A 164 -8.98 -3.62 4.42
N TYR A 165 -9.42 -4.43 3.46
CA TYR A 165 -10.84 -4.63 3.25
C TYR A 165 -11.37 -5.64 4.28
N ALA A 166 -12.35 -5.24 5.09
CA ALA A 166 -12.96 -6.11 6.09
C ALA A 166 -14.06 -7.01 5.49
N GLY A 167 -14.77 -6.51 4.48
CA GLY A 167 -15.76 -7.24 3.68
C GLY A 167 -16.91 -7.91 4.44
N GLY A 168 -17.73 -8.63 3.66
CA GLY A 168 -18.85 -9.42 4.17
C GLY A 168 -19.84 -8.59 4.97
N ASP A 169 -19.89 -8.85 6.27
CA ASP A 169 -20.89 -8.31 7.19
C ASP A 169 -20.50 -6.95 7.80
N GLN A 170 -19.21 -6.59 7.78
CA GLN A 170 -18.73 -5.36 8.43
C GLN A 170 -18.86 -4.13 7.54
N GLU A 171 -18.98 -4.30 6.22
CA GLU A 171 -19.09 -3.22 5.23
C GLU A 171 -18.08 -2.08 5.49
N ALA A 172 -16.83 -2.44 5.77
CA ALA A 172 -15.81 -1.50 6.21
C ALA A 172 -14.47 -1.70 5.49
N ILE A 173 -13.70 -0.61 5.47
CA ILE A 173 -12.24 -0.65 5.34
C ILE A 173 -11.66 -0.37 6.73
N ILE A 174 -10.63 -1.13 7.08
CA ILE A 174 -9.83 -0.91 8.28
C ILE A 174 -8.61 -0.07 7.91
N LEU A 175 -8.42 1.05 8.61
CA LEU A 175 -7.21 1.87 8.56
C LEU A 175 -6.27 1.42 9.68
N HIS A 176 -5.07 0.97 9.32
CA HIS A 176 -4.12 0.38 10.26
C HIS A 176 -3.11 1.40 10.79
N ASP A 177 -2.24 1.86 9.91
CA ASP A 177 -1.10 2.72 10.18
C ASP A 177 -0.67 3.43 8.90
N ALA A 178 0.24 4.39 9.04
CA ALA A 178 0.83 5.13 7.95
C ALA A 178 2.23 5.59 8.32
N ALA A 179 3.05 5.86 7.30
CA ALA A 179 4.33 6.50 7.51
C ALA A 179 4.69 7.45 6.37
N ILE A 180 5.48 8.48 6.68
CA ILE A 180 6.01 9.45 5.72
C ILE A 180 7.50 9.68 6.01
N ALA A 181 8.34 9.76 4.99
CA ALA A 181 9.74 10.08 5.16
C ALA A 181 9.93 11.46 5.81
N THR A 182 10.92 11.60 6.69
CA THR A 182 11.26 12.91 7.29
C THR A 182 12.19 13.74 6.41
N LYS A 183 12.72 13.14 5.33
CA LYS A 183 13.54 13.82 4.33
C LYS A 183 12.87 13.72 2.96
N PRO A 184 12.96 14.78 2.14
CA PRO A 184 12.36 14.77 0.82
C PRO A 184 13.06 13.77 -0.11
N GLY A 185 12.33 13.26 -1.10
CA GLY A 185 12.87 12.37 -2.12
C GLY A 185 13.15 10.93 -1.65
N LEU A 186 12.73 10.54 -0.45
CA LEU A 186 12.90 9.18 0.07
C LEU A 186 11.53 8.51 0.24
N MET A 187 11.44 7.23 -0.13
CA MET A 187 10.25 6.39 0.08
C MET A 187 10.56 5.34 1.14
N PRO A 188 9.87 5.34 2.30
CA PRO A 188 10.01 4.27 3.27
C PRO A 188 9.43 2.95 2.72
N LYS A 189 9.93 1.81 3.21
CA LYS A 189 9.29 0.52 2.95
C LYS A 189 7.92 0.49 3.63
N ALA A 190 6.93 -0.09 2.96
CA ALA A 190 5.69 -0.48 3.61
C ALA A 190 5.99 -1.50 4.72
N LEU A 191 5.34 -1.35 5.87
CA LEU A 191 5.46 -2.29 7.00
C LEU A 191 4.47 -3.45 6.87
#